data_AF-A0A158F713-F1
#
_entry.id   AF-A0A158F713-F1
#
_cell.length_a   1.000
_cell.length_b   1.000
_cell.length_c   1.000
_cell.angle_alpha   90.00
_cell.angle_beta   90.00
_cell.angle_gamma   90.00
#
_symmetry.space_group_name_H-M   'P 1'
#
loop_
_entity.id
_entity.type
_entity.pdbx_description
1 polymer ?
#
loop_
_entity_poly.entity_id
_entity_poly.type
_entity_poly.pdbx_seq_one_letter_code
_entity_poly.pdbx_strand_id
1 'polypeptide(L)'
;MRKIPNYSLYGESARPPWYDAFNFEWIPERSRPNDWHIDAHRHDALLQFLYIRGGSGQVVIENAKVAIEPPCIVLLPAQTVHGFVFSPDVDGLVITAAQRSLESISSVVSPGLIPVLQRAAVIPLTAQAVDESALMSLFGLLEREFRTSDRGHIAAGMSLLIALFVHVARFSERADRTPAVATTERRGAQIKRFRELVAAHFREHRPVEFYAEKLGTTAAQLGRICREELASSPLAIINEHLVREAQRDLVYSGMSIKQIAHGLGFSDIAYFSRYFRKQTGVTPTDFQTEAHKTLALQ
;
A
#
# COMPACT_ATOMS: atom_id res chain seq x y z
N MET A 1 14.55 -1.45 22.80
CA MET A 1 13.68 -1.51 21.60
C MET A 1 14.30 -2.51 20.63
N ARG A 2 13.61 -3.61 20.35
CA ARG A 2 14.08 -4.65 19.42
C ARG A 2 13.91 -4.12 17.99
N LYS A 3 15.00 -4.01 17.24
CA LYS A 3 15.07 -3.39 15.90
C LYS A 3 14.29 -4.26 14.92
N ILE A 4 13.26 -3.74 14.26
CA ILE A 4 12.49 -4.46 13.25
C ILE A 4 13.36 -4.59 11.98
N PRO A 5 13.59 -5.80 11.46
CA PRO A 5 14.41 -6.00 10.27
C PRO A 5 13.69 -5.53 8.98
N ASN A 6 14.49 -5.12 7.98
CA ASN A 6 14.04 -4.68 6.65
C ASN A 6 14.61 -5.65 5.61
N TYR A 7 13.75 -6.23 4.78
CA TYR A 7 14.13 -7.25 3.80
C TYR A 7 13.73 -6.82 2.39
N SER A 8 14.51 -7.22 1.37
CA SER A 8 14.09 -7.18 -0.04
C SER A 8 13.13 -8.34 -0.35
N LEU A 9 13.53 -9.54 0.06
CA LEU A 9 12.72 -10.77 0.16
C LEU A 9 13.08 -11.42 1.50
N TYR A 10 12.13 -12.07 2.17
CA TYR A 10 12.39 -12.63 3.50
C TYR A 10 13.46 -13.73 3.42
N GLY A 11 14.61 -13.52 4.05
CA GLY A 11 15.69 -14.50 4.13
C GLY A 11 16.78 -14.43 3.04
N GLU A 12 16.67 -13.56 2.03
CA GLU A 12 17.72 -13.40 1.00
C GLU A 12 18.48 -12.06 1.12
N SER A 13 19.81 -12.11 0.94
CA SER A 13 20.65 -10.93 0.75
C SER A 13 20.31 -10.24 -0.58
N ALA A 14 20.04 -8.93 -0.50
CA ALA A 14 19.42 -8.10 -1.52
C ALA A 14 19.98 -8.26 -2.94
N ARG A 15 19.21 -8.92 -3.82
CA ARG A 15 19.18 -8.52 -5.24
C ARG A 15 18.39 -7.22 -5.34
N PRO A 16 18.82 -6.25 -6.15
CA PRO A 16 18.11 -4.98 -6.22
C PRO A 16 16.67 -5.16 -6.73
N PRO A 17 15.67 -4.52 -6.11
CA PRO A 17 14.24 -4.73 -6.41
C PRO A 17 13.79 -4.27 -7.80
N TRP A 18 14.71 -3.85 -8.67
CA TRP A 18 14.48 -3.48 -10.07
C TRP A 18 14.95 -4.52 -11.08
N TYR A 19 15.61 -5.61 -10.65
CA TYR A 19 16.03 -6.67 -11.56
C TYR A 19 14.84 -7.51 -12.03
N ASP A 20 13.84 -7.70 -11.15
CA ASP A 20 12.56 -8.32 -11.46
C ASP A 20 11.43 -7.35 -11.08
N ALA A 21 10.52 -7.06 -12.02
CA ALA A 21 9.42 -6.11 -11.80
C ALA A 21 8.49 -6.53 -10.63
N PHE A 22 8.44 -7.83 -10.38
CA PHE A 22 7.78 -8.48 -9.25
C PHE A 22 8.38 -9.87 -9.01
N ASN A 23 8.17 -10.40 -7.81
CA ASN A 23 8.44 -11.77 -7.41
C ASN A 23 7.11 -12.54 -7.29
N PHE A 24 7.10 -13.83 -7.63
CA PHE A 24 5.95 -14.73 -7.44
C PHE A 24 6.39 -16.00 -6.71
N GLU A 25 5.76 -16.31 -5.58
CA GLU A 25 6.09 -17.49 -4.77
C GLU A 25 4.84 -18.18 -4.25
N TRP A 26 4.91 -19.49 -4.06
CA TRP A 26 3.89 -20.25 -3.35
C TRP A 26 4.15 -20.20 -1.83
N ILE A 27 3.14 -19.82 -1.04
CA ILE A 27 3.24 -19.70 0.42
C ILE A 27 3.73 -21.01 1.07
N PRO A 28 3.25 -22.21 0.66
CA PRO A 28 3.74 -23.47 1.19
C PRO A 28 5.24 -23.68 1.00
N GLU A 29 5.78 -23.30 -0.16
CA GLU A 29 7.20 -23.50 -0.49
C GLU A 29 8.09 -22.57 0.34
N ARG A 30 7.67 -21.31 0.51
CA ARG A 30 8.40 -20.28 1.25
C ARG A 30 8.31 -20.41 2.78
N SER A 31 7.17 -20.86 3.31
CA SER A 31 6.89 -20.80 4.75
C SER A 31 7.31 -22.06 5.50
N ARG A 32 7.35 -23.23 4.83
CA ARG A 32 7.82 -24.50 5.42
C ARG A 32 9.20 -24.42 6.06
N PRO A 33 10.23 -23.79 5.44
CA PRO A 33 11.56 -23.68 6.06
C PRO A 33 11.58 -22.83 7.33
N ASN A 34 10.58 -21.97 7.54
CA ASN A 34 10.48 -21.05 8.67
C ASN A 34 9.43 -21.51 9.70
N ASP A 35 9.12 -22.80 9.74
CA ASP A 35 8.10 -23.39 10.63
C ASP A 35 6.74 -22.65 10.56
N TRP A 36 6.37 -22.22 9.34
CA TRP A 36 5.14 -21.48 9.05
C TRP A 36 4.99 -20.15 9.79
N HIS A 37 6.11 -19.66 10.35
CA HIS A 37 6.21 -18.39 11.04
C HIS A 37 7.02 -17.41 10.21
N ILE A 38 6.48 -16.22 10.02
CA ILE A 38 7.19 -15.10 9.40
C ILE A 38 7.17 -13.96 10.41
N ASP A 39 8.35 -13.70 11.00
CA ASP A 39 8.53 -12.64 11.98
C ASP A 39 8.08 -11.27 11.43
N ALA A 40 7.67 -10.38 12.34
CA ALA A 40 7.30 -9.02 11.98
C ALA A 40 8.45 -8.28 11.27
N HIS A 41 8.18 -7.80 10.06
CA HIS A 41 9.12 -7.09 9.20
C HIS A 41 8.38 -6.01 8.40
N ARG A 42 9.12 -5.23 7.61
CA ARG A 42 8.56 -4.31 6.63
C ARG A 42 9.43 -4.31 5.37
N HIS A 43 8.85 -3.85 4.27
CA HIS A 43 9.56 -3.61 3.02
C HIS A 43 9.55 -2.12 2.71
N ASP A 44 10.69 -1.55 2.33
CA ASP A 44 10.76 -0.10 2.13
C ASP A 44 10.02 0.42 0.90
N ALA A 45 10.00 -0.37 -0.17
CA ALA A 45 9.51 0.05 -1.49
C ALA A 45 8.63 -0.99 -2.19
N LEU A 46 8.36 -2.12 -1.53
CA LEU A 46 7.65 -3.24 -2.12
C LEU A 46 6.25 -3.38 -1.53
N LEU A 47 5.28 -3.60 -2.40
CA LEU A 47 3.94 -4.01 -2.05
C LEU A 47 3.86 -5.53 -2.10
N GLN A 48 3.27 -6.13 -1.08
CA GLN A 48 2.91 -7.55 -1.09
C GLN A 48 1.42 -7.74 -1.31
N PHE A 49 1.11 -8.66 -2.21
CA PHE A 49 -0.21 -9.20 -2.47
C PHE A 49 -0.16 -10.68 -2.12
N LEU A 50 -1.07 -11.16 -1.27
CA LEU A 50 -1.24 -12.58 -1.00
C LEU A 50 -2.64 -13.00 -1.39
N TYR A 51 -2.76 -14.15 -2.03
CA TYR A 51 -4.03 -14.83 -2.22
C TYR A 51 -3.98 -16.17 -1.51
N ILE A 52 -4.83 -16.33 -0.50
CA ILE A 52 -4.88 -17.52 0.36
C ILE A 52 -6.18 -18.24 0.03
N ARG A 53 -6.06 -19.48 -0.43
CA ARG A 53 -7.16 -20.32 -0.93
C ARG A 53 -7.68 -21.27 0.13
N GLY A 54 -6.81 -21.78 0.99
CA GLY A 54 -7.13 -22.78 2.00
C GLY A 54 -6.18 -22.75 3.19
N GLY A 55 -6.51 -23.57 4.19
CA GLY A 55 -5.85 -23.60 5.50
C GLY A 55 -6.33 -22.47 6.41
N SER A 56 -5.44 -21.98 7.28
CA SER A 56 -5.73 -20.93 8.25
C SER A 56 -4.47 -20.15 8.62
N GLY A 57 -4.65 -19.05 9.34
CA GLY A 57 -3.51 -18.31 9.87
C GLY A 57 -3.90 -17.00 10.54
N GLN A 58 -2.87 -16.23 10.85
CA GLN A 58 -2.98 -14.91 11.42
C GLN A 58 -1.97 -14.00 10.73
N VAL A 59 -2.44 -12.83 10.29
CA VAL A 59 -1.56 -11.74 9.86
C VAL A 59 -1.50 -10.72 10.97
N VAL A 60 -0.28 -10.27 11.28
CA VAL A 60 -0.05 -9.07 12.08
C VAL A 60 0.09 -7.93 11.10
N ILE A 61 -0.69 -6.87 11.26
CA ILE A 61 -0.57 -5.62 10.50
C ILE A 61 -0.45 -4.50 11.52
N GLU A 62 0.70 -3.82 11.53
CA GLU A 62 1.11 -2.89 12.57
C GLU A 62 1.03 -3.55 13.96
N ASN A 63 0.06 -3.15 14.78
CA ASN A 63 -0.18 -3.72 16.11
C ASN A 63 -1.45 -4.59 16.18
N ALA A 64 -2.17 -4.74 15.07
CA ALA A 64 -3.40 -5.51 15.00
C ALA A 64 -3.11 -6.94 14.52
N LYS A 65 -3.72 -7.91 15.19
CA LYS A 65 -3.72 -9.30 14.76
C LYS A 65 -5.05 -9.62 14.09
N VAL A 66 -5.03 -10.03 12.83
CA VAL A 66 -6.22 -10.33 12.04
C VAL A 66 -6.19 -11.80 11.66
N ALA A 67 -7.29 -12.51 11.92
CA ALA A 67 -7.45 -13.89 11.50
C ALA A 67 -7.57 -13.97 9.97
N ILE A 68 -6.92 -14.97 9.39
CA ILE A 68 -7.00 -15.27 7.96
C ILE A 68 -8.09 -16.33 7.78
N GLU A 69 -9.16 -15.95 7.09
CA GLU A 69 -10.28 -16.83 6.74
C GLU A 69 -10.32 -17.01 5.21
N PRO A 70 -9.76 -18.11 4.67
CA PRO A 70 -9.74 -18.35 3.24
C PRO A 70 -11.15 -18.64 2.65
N PRO A 71 -11.38 -18.30 1.37
CA PRO A 71 -10.44 -17.62 0.48
C PRO A 71 -10.39 -16.12 0.78
N CYS A 72 -9.19 -15.55 0.81
CA CYS A 72 -9.02 -14.11 1.04
C CYS A 72 -7.79 -13.55 0.34
N ILE A 73 -7.81 -12.24 0.14
CA ILE A 73 -6.67 -11.46 -0.34
C ILE A 73 -6.08 -10.67 0.83
N VAL A 74 -4.77 -10.66 0.97
CA VAL A 74 -4.05 -9.77 1.89
C VAL A 74 -3.22 -8.79 1.06
N LEU A 75 -3.47 -7.49 1.25
CA LEU A 75 -2.70 -6.40 0.64
C LEU A 75 -1.85 -5.73 1.72
N LEU A 76 -0.56 -5.58 1.43
CA LEU A 76 0.41 -4.96 2.32
C LEU A 76 1.28 -3.98 1.52
N PRO A 77 0.94 -2.68 1.53
CA PRO A 77 1.76 -1.64 0.93
C PRO A 77 3.15 -1.57 1.58
N ALA A 78 4.09 -0.97 0.85
CA ALA A 78 5.39 -0.58 1.35
C ALA A 78 5.27 0.19 2.67
N GLN A 79 6.25 -0.02 3.54
CA GLN A 79 6.33 0.51 4.90
C GLN A 79 5.30 -0.02 5.91
N THR A 80 4.38 -0.89 5.50
CA THR A 80 3.49 -1.60 6.44
C THR A 80 4.31 -2.59 7.25
N VAL A 81 4.31 -2.48 8.58
CA VAL A 81 4.89 -3.51 9.45
C VAL A 81 3.93 -4.69 9.48
N HIS A 82 4.43 -5.88 9.15
CA HIS A 82 3.59 -7.07 9.10
C HIS A 82 4.34 -8.35 9.41
N GLY A 83 3.61 -9.38 9.81
CA GLY A 83 4.12 -10.72 10.06
C GLY A 83 3.02 -11.75 9.86
N PHE A 84 3.39 -13.03 9.76
CA PHE A 84 2.44 -14.10 9.49
C PHE A 84 2.68 -15.31 10.37
N VAL A 85 1.59 -15.97 10.75
CA VAL A 85 1.60 -17.33 11.27
C VAL A 85 0.60 -18.11 10.43
N PHE A 86 1.07 -19.08 9.67
CA PHE A 86 0.22 -19.92 8.84
C PHE A 86 0.06 -21.32 9.46
N SER A 87 -1.04 -21.98 9.15
CA SER A 87 -1.17 -23.40 9.43
C SER A 87 -0.39 -24.24 8.40
N PRO A 88 0.04 -25.47 8.73
CA PRO A 88 0.82 -26.30 7.80
C PRO A 88 0.11 -26.71 6.50
N ASP A 89 -1.21 -26.63 6.49
CA ASP A 89 -2.10 -26.88 5.35
C ASP A 89 -2.48 -25.60 4.60
N VAL A 90 -1.86 -24.45 4.90
CA VAL A 90 -2.09 -23.21 4.15
C VAL A 90 -1.83 -23.46 2.68
N ASP A 91 -2.68 -22.88 1.84
CA ASP A 91 -2.53 -22.90 0.39
C ASP A 91 -2.74 -21.50 -0.16
N GLY A 92 -1.87 -21.08 -1.08
CA GLY A 92 -1.89 -19.75 -1.62
C GLY A 92 -0.55 -19.30 -2.19
N LEU A 93 -0.55 -18.09 -2.70
CA LEU A 93 0.59 -17.45 -3.35
C LEU A 93 0.84 -16.05 -2.77
N VAL A 94 2.07 -15.59 -2.91
CA VAL A 94 2.50 -14.22 -2.63
C VAL A 94 3.14 -13.62 -3.88
N ILE A 95 2.73 -12.40 -4.19
CA ILE A 95 3.34 -11.55 -5.20
C ILE A 95 3.95 -10.35 -4.48
N THR A 96 5.24 -10.12 -4.69
CA THR A 96 5.94 -8.94 -4.16
C THR A 96 6.34 -8.04 -5.32
N ALA A 97 5.81 -6.83 -5.40
CA ALA A 97 6.01 -5.95 -6.57
C ALA A 97 6.54 -4.57 -6.19
N ALA A 98 7.27 -3.94 -7.11
CA ALA A 98 7.74 -2.57 -6.94
C ALA A 98 6.56 -1.59 -6.90
N GLN A 99 6.20 -1.12 -5.70
CA GLN A 99 4.98 -0.31 -5.50
C GLN A 99 5.02 0.98 -6.32
N ARG A 100 6.16 1.66 -6.35
CA ARG A 100 6.30 2.93 -7.08
C ARG A 100 6.00 2.78 -8.57
N SER A 101 6.47 1.71 -9.19
CA SER A 101 6.23 1.43 -10.61
C SER A 101 4.72 1.20 -10.87
N LEU A 102 4.05 0.47 -9.98
CA LEU A 102 2.60 0.26 -10.05
C LEU A 102 1.83 1.56 -9.88
N GLU A 103 2.20 2.41 -8.92
CA GLU A 103 1.58 3.71 -8.70
C GLU A 103 1.79 4.65 -9.89
N SER A 104 3.00 4.70 -10.46
CA SER A 104 3.29 5.53 -11.64
C SER A 104 2.42 5.14 -12.84
N ILE A 105 2.30 3.85 -13.16
CA ILE A 105 1.44 3.40 -14.26
C ILE A 105 -0.04 3.67 -13.93
N SER A 106 -0.48 3.31 -12.71
CA SER A 106 -1.86 3.49 -12.25
C SER A 106 -2.30 4.95 -12.29
N SER A 107 -1.40 5.90 -11.99
CA SER A 107 -1.69 7.33 -12.01
C SER A 107 -2.13 7.83 -13.39
N VAL A 108 -1.74 7.13 -14.46
CA VAL A 108 -2.10 7.46 -15.85
C VAL A 108 -3.32 6.67 -16.30
N VAL A 109 -3.35 5.36 -16.04
CA VAL A 109 -4.35 4.46 -16.66
C VAL A 109 -5.57 4.20 -15.78
N SER A 110 -5.44 4.32 -14.46
CA SER A 110 -6.53 4.09 -13.51
C SER A 110 -6.24 4.74 -12.15
N PRO A 111 -6.38 6.07 -12.01
CA PRO A 111 -6.04 6.80 -10.78
C PRO A 111 -6.77 6.27 -9.53
N GLY A 112 -7.96 5.68 -9.71
CA GLY A 112 -8.74 5.05 -8.65
C GLY A 112 -8.09 3.82 -8.01
N LEU A 113 -7.00 3.27 -8.58
CA LEU A 113 -6.23 2.20 -7.97
C LEU A 113 -5.26 2.68 -6.90
N ILE A 114 -4.82 3.94 -6.94
CA ILE A 114 -3.83 4.46 -5.98
C ILE A 114 -4.27 4.25 -4.52
N PRO A 115 -5.52 4.55 -4.13
CA PRO A 115 -5.98 4.27 -2.76
C PRO A 115 -5.99 2.79 -2.38
N VAL A 116 -6.15 1.89 -3.36
CA VAL A 116 -6.11 0.43 -3.14
C VAL A 116 -4.67 -0.02 -2.90
N LEU A 117 -3.73 0.45 -3.72
CA LEU A 117 -2.30 0.14 -3.59
C LEU A 117 -1.67 0.70 -2.29
N GLN A 118 -2.26 1.75 -1.72
CA GLN A 118 -1.75 2.41 -0.52
C GLN A 118 -2.43 1.99 0.79
N ARG A 119 -3.34 1.02 0.75
CA ARG A 119 -4.10 0.59 1.93
C ARG A 119 -3.84 -0.88 2.25
N ALA A 120 -3.28 -1.13 3.44
CA ALA A 120 -3.24 -2.47 4.01
C ALA A 120 -4.67 -2.99 4.23
N ALA A 121 -4.94 -4.22 3.80
CA ALA A 121 -6.27 -4.79 3.90
C ALA A 121 -6.23 -6.33 3.91
N VAL A 122 -7.15 -6.94 4.65
CA VAL A 122 -7.56 -8.33 4.48
C VAL A 122 -8.95 -8.31 3.86
N ILE A 123 -9.09 -8.85 2.66
CA ILE A 123 -10.30 -8.79 1.85
C ILE A 123 -10.85 -10.21 1.72
N PRO A 124 -11.95 -10.55 2.43
CA PRO A 124 -12.62 -11.83 2.26
C PRO A 124 -13.17 -11.96 0.83
N LEU A 125 -13.00 -13.14 0.25
CA LEU A 125 -13.56 -13.46 -1.06
C LEU A 125 -14.78 -14.37 -0.87
N THR A 126 -15.98 -13.84 -1.07
CA THR A 126 -17.19 -14.68 -1.01
C THR A 126 -17.39 -15.42 -2.34
N ALA A 127 -17.95 -16.63 -2.27
CA ALA A 127 -18.16 -17.50 -3.42
C ALA A 127 -19.02 -16.87 -4.54
N GLN A 128 -19.88 -15.89 -4.22
CA GLN A 128 -20.64 -15.14 -5.24
C GLN A 128 -19.88 -13.95 -5.84
N ALA A 129 -18.80 -13.48 -5.20
CA ALA A 129 -18.12 -12.25 -5.59
C ALA A 129 -16.97 -12.46 -6.59
N VAL A 130 -16.44 -13.68 -6.69
CA VAL A 130 -15.18 -13.96 -7.39
C VAL A 130 -15.38 -14.88 -8.59
N ASP A 131 -14.96 -14.40 -9.76
CA ASP A 131 -14.63 -15.28 -10.87
C ASP A 131 -13.24 -15.86 -10.58
N GLU A 132 -13.22 -16.96 -9.82
CA GLU A 132 -11.99 -17.64 -9.39
C GLU A 132 -11.15 -18.06 -10.60
N SER A 133 -11.81 -18.47 -11.69
CA SER A 133 -11.16 -18.85 -12.95
C SER A 133 -10.38 -17.68 -13.56
N ALA A 134 -10.95 -16.46 -13.54
CA ALA A 134 -10.26 -15.28 -14.04
C ALA A 134 -9.02 -14.91 -13.19
N LEU A 135 -9.14 -14.96 -11.85
CA LEU A 135 -7.99 -14.71 -10.97
C LEU A 135 -6.89 -15.75 -11.15
N MET A 136 -7.25 -17.03 -11.18
CA MET A 136 -6.30 -18.12 -11.39
C MET A 136 -5.61 -18.02 -12.75
N SER A 137 -6.32 -17.58 -13.79
CA SER A 137 -5.72 -17.31 -15.10
C SER A 137 -4.68 -16.18 -15.03
N LEU A 138 -4.99 -15.09 -14.32
CA LEU A 138 -4.03 -14.00 -14.11
C LEU A 138 -2.81 -14.46 -13.33
N PHE A 139 -2.99 -15.27 -12.29
CA PHE A 139 -1.88 -15.81 -11.51
C PHE A 139 -0.99 -16.74 -12.34
N GLY A 140 -1.57 -17.61 -13.17
CA GLY A 140 -0.80 -18.46 -14.08
C GLY A 140 0.01 -17.67 -15.10
N LEU A 141 -0.53 -16.57 -15.63
CA LEU A 141 0.20 -15.67 -16.52
C LEU A 141 1.33 -14.94 -15.77
N LEU A 142 1.08 -14.42 -14.57
CA LEU A 142 2.09 -13.76 -13.75
C LEU A 142 3.22 -14.72 -13.35
N GLU A 143 2.89 -15.94 -12.95
CA GLU A 143 3.86 -16.97 -12.64
C GLU A 143 4.73 -17.30 -13.86
N ARG A 144 4.13 -17.37 -15.05
CA ARG A 144 4.88 -17.57 -16.29
C ARG A 144 5.84 -16.41 -16.55
N GLU A 145 5.37 -15.16 -16.55
CA GLU A 145 6.22 -13.98 -16.78
C GLU A 145 7.33 -13.81 -15.73
N PHE A 146 7.13 -14.34 -14.53
CA PHE A 146 8.15 -14.40 -13.49
C PHE A 146 9.20 -15.50 -13.76
N ARG A 147 8.74 -16.71 -14.14
CA ARG A 147 9.63 -17.86 -14.40
C ARG A 147 10.36 -17.77 -15.75
N THR A 148 9.84 -17.00 -16.70
CA THR A 148 10.41 -16.87 -18.05
C THR A 148 10.79 -15.41 -18.34
N SER A 149 12.03 -15.18 -18.76
CA SER A 149 12.52 -13.85 -19.16
C SER A 149 12.39 -13.60 -20.67
N ASP A 150 11.22 -13.88 -21.24
CA ASP A 150 10.95 -13.65 -22.67
C ASP A 150 10.99 -12.14 -23.01
N ARG A 151 11.13 -11.81 -24.31
CA ARG A 151 11.17 -10.41 -24.75
C ARG A 151 9.90 -9.67 -24.30
N GLY A 152 10.08 -8.66 -23.44
CA GLY A 152 8.98 -7.82 -22.95
C GLY A 152 8.31 -8.32 -21.67
N HIS A 153 8.84 -9.36 -21.01
CA HIS A 153 8.23 -9.95 -19.81
C HIS A 153 7.97 -8.94 -18.69
N ILE A 154 8.85 -7.93 -18.51
CA ILE A 154 8.63 -6.83 -17.55
C ILE A 154 7.35 -6.04 -17.87
N ALA A 155 7.14 -5.69 -19.15
CA ALA A 155 5.97 -4.92 -19.56
C ALA A 155 4.69 -5.76 -19.47
N ALA A 156 4.76 -7.04 -19.85
CA ALA A 156 3.65 -7.99 -19.70
C ALA A 156 3.29 -8.19 -18.23
N GLY A 157 4.27 -8.48 -17.37
CA GLY A 157 4.12 -8.62 -15.93
C GLY A 157 3.50 -7.40 -15.27
N MET A 158 4.01 -6.20 -15.55
CA MET A 158 3.42 -4.96 -15.02
C MET A 158 1.97 -4.75 -15.48
N SER A 159 1.66 -5.06 -16.74
CA SER A 159 0.29 -4.97 -17.27
C SER A 159 -0.65 -5.96 -16.58
N LEU A 160 -0.19 -7.19 -16.32
CA LEU A 160 -0.94 -8.21 -15.59
C LEU A 160 -1.15 -7.82 -14.12
N LEU A 161 -0.16 -7.23 -13.46
CA LEU A 161 -0.31 -6.70 -12.10
C LEU A 161 -1.37 -5.59 -12.04
N ILE A 162 -1.36 -4.66 -12.99
CA ILE A 162 -2.40 -3.62 -13.07
C ILE A 162 -3.78 -4.27 -13.26
N ALA A 163 -3.91 -5.24 -14.16
CA ALA A 163 -5.16 -5.98 -14.33
C ALA A 163 -5.60 -6.67 -13.03
N LEU A 164 -4.68 -7.34 -12.32
CA LEU A 164 -4.93 -7.95 -11.02
C LEU A 164 -5.46 -6.92 -10.02
N PHE A 165 -4.80 -5.79 -9.82
CA PHE A 165 -5.26 -4.77 -8.87
C PHE A 165 -6.58 -4.12 -9.26
N VAL A 166 -6.92 -4.04 -10.55
CA VAL A 166 -8.27 -3.68 -11.01
C VAL A 166 -9.31 -4.70 -10.54
N HIS A 167 -9.02 -6.00 -10.62
CA HIS A 167 -9.92 -7.02 -10.07
C HIS A 167 -10.07 -6.88 -8.55
N VAL A 168 -8.98 -6.63 -7.83
CA VAL A 168 -9.02 -6.40 -6.36
C VAL A 168 -9.86 -5.18 -5.98
N ALA A 169 -9.72 -4.07 -6.73
CA ALA A 169 -10.53 -2.88 -6.53
C ALA A 169 -12.02 -3.18 -6.71
N ARG A 170 -12.38 -3.95 -7.76
CA ARG A 170 -13.76 -4.38 -8.03
C ARG A 170 -14.32 -5.29 -6.93
N PHE A 171 -13.52 -6.21 -6.38
CA PHE A 171 -13.95 -7.06 -5.27
C PHE A 171 -14.22 -6.25 -4.01
N SER A 172 -13.34 -5.30 -3.70
CA SER A 172 -13.52 -4.39 -2.56
C SER A 172 -14.83 -3.61 -2.68
N GLU A 173 -15.15 -3.09 -3.87
CA GLU A 173 -16.40 -2.37 -4.12
C GLU A 173 -17.66 -3.24 -4.09
N ARG A 174 -17.54 -4.54 -4.39
CA ARG A 174 -18.65 -5.50 -4.32
C ARG A 174 -18.87 -6.01 -2.90
N ALA A 175 -17.81 -6.25 -2.15
CA ALA A 175 -17.89 -6.59 -0.73
C ALA A 175 -18.59 -5.47 0.07
N ASP A 176 -18.28 -4.21 -0.26
CA ASP A 176 -18.97 -3.02 0.27
C ASP A 176 -20.48 -2.94 -0.07
N ARG A 177 -21.02 -3.83 -0.92
CA ARG A 177 -22.45 -3.88 -1.32
C ARG A 177 -23.25 -5.03 -0.69
N THR A 178 -22.66 -5.83 0.20
CA THR A 178 -23.37 -6.89 0.93
C THR A 178 -23.89 -6.34 2.26
N PRO A 179 -25.18 -6.46 2.61
CA PRO A 179 -25.73 -5.74 3.76
C PRO A 179 -25.38 -6.45 5.08
N ALA A 180 -24.29 -6.04 5.73
CA ALA A 180 -24.00 -6.43 7.11
C ALA A 180 -23.22 -5.31 7.84
N VAL A 181 -23.98 -4.58 8.68
CA VAL A 181 -23.55 -3.49 9.59
C VAL A 181 -23.45 -2.11 8.91
N ALA A 182 -24.63 -1.58 8.56
CA ALA A 182 -24.85 -0.27 7.91
C ALA A 182 -24.18 0.94 8.58
N THR A 183 -23.75 0.85 9.84
CA THR A 183 -23.03 1.93 10.54
C THR A 183 -21.51 1.88 10.33
N THR A 184 -20.93 0.69 10.19
CA THR A 184 -19.47 0.51 9.99
C THR A 184 -19.12 0.65 8.51
N GLU A 185 -19.95 0.10 7.62
CA GLU A 185 -19.83 0.24 6.17
C GLU A 185 -19.86 1.72 5.71
N ARG A 186 -20.81 2.50 6.25
CA ARG A 186 -20.93 3.93 5.94
C ARG A 186 -19.69 4.72 6.36
N ARG A 187 -19.09 4.38 7.51
CA ARG A 187 -17.87 5.03 8.00
C ARG A 187 -16.66 4.65 7.14
N GLY A 188 -16.53 3.38 6.77
CA GLY A 188 -15.50 2.91 5.85
C GLY A 188 -15.56 3.60 4.48
N ALA A 189 -16.76 3.73 3.91
CA ALA A 189 -16.98 4.47 2.66
C ALA A 189 -16.66 5.97 2.80
N GLN A 190 -17.04 6.59 3.91
CA GLN A 190 -16.69 7.99 4.22
C GLN A 190 -15.18 8.19 4.36
N ILE A 191 -14.47 7.24 4.97
CA ILE A 191 -13.00 7.25 5.09
C ILE A 191 -12.33 7.10 3.72
N LYS A 192 -12.79 6.17 2.89
CA LYS A 192 -12.28 5.99 1.52
C LYS A 192 -12.43 7.30 0.74
N ARG A 193 -13.63 7.88 0.76
CA ARG A 193 -13.92 9.13 0.06
C ARG A 193 -13.12 10.31 0.61
N PHE A 194 -12.89 10.35 1.93
CA PHE A 194 -12.02 11.35 2.55
C PHE A 194 -10.59 11.26 1.99
N ARG A 195 -10.01 10.06 1.94
CA ARG A 195 -8.66 9.84 1.39
C ARG A 195 -8.55 10.23 -0.09
N GLU A 196 -9.57 9.92 -0.89
CA GLU A 196 -9.64 10.37 -2.28
C GLU A 196 -9.63 11.90 -2.41
N LEU A 197 -10.42 12.60 -1.58
CA LEU A 197 -10.43 14.05 -1.56
C LEU A 197 -9.08 14.62 -1.10
N VAL A 198 -8.42 14.01 -0.11
CA VAL A 198 -7.08 14.41 0.32
C VAL A 198 -6.10 14.27 -0.84
N ALA A 199 -6.08 13.12 -1.52
CA ALA A 199 -5.21 12.90 -2.67
C ALA A 199 -5.47 13.87 -3.85
N ALA A 200 -6.72 14.32 -4.03
CA ALA A 200 -7.06 15.30 -5.06
C ALA A 200 -6.66 16.74 -4.67
N HIS A 201 -6.73 17.09 -3.39
CA HIS A 201 -6.63 18.48 -2.92
C HIS A 201 -5.45 18.79 -1.98
N PHE A 202 -4.51 17.85 -1.75
CA PHE A 202 -3.42 18.04 -0.78
C PHE A 202 -2.52 19.25 -1.10
N ARG A 203 -2.39 19.63 -2.38
CA ARG A 203 -1.63 20.81 -2.83
C ARG A 203 -2.33 22.13 -2.55
N GLU A 204 -3.63 22.10 -2.24
CA GLU A 204 -4.43 23.30 -2.02
C GLU A 204 -4.47 23.73 -0.54
N HIS A 205 -3.88 22.93 0.36
CA HIS A 205 -3.86 23.20 1.81
C HIS A 205 -5.26 23.46 2.40
N ARG A 206 -6.26 22.70 1.94
CA ARG A 206 -7.65 22.87 2.37
C ARG A 206 -7.80 22.54 3.87
N PRO A 207 -8.66 23.28 4.59
CA PRO A 207 -8.93 22.99 5.99
C PRO A 207 -9.83 21.74 6.12
N VAL A 208 -9.89 21.14 7.32
CA VAL A 208 -10.67 19.90 7.56
C VAL A 208 -12.15 20.09 7.22
N GLU A 209 -12.67 21.30 7.43
CA GLU A 209 -14.03 21.73 7.14
C GLU A 209 -14.40 21.54 5.67
N PHE A 210 -13.48 21.84 4.75
CA PHE A 210 -13.68 21.64 3.31
C PHE A 210 -13.96 20.17 2.99
N TYR A 211 -13.17 19.27 3.57
CA TYR A 211 -13.36 17.83 3.35
C TYR A 211 -14.66 17.32 3.97
N ALA A 212 -15.00 17.81 5.16
CA ALA A 212 -16.25 17.46 5.83
C ALA A 212 -17.47 17.89 5.00
N GLU A 213 -17.45 19.11 4.46
CA GLU A 213 -18.52 19.62 3.58
C GLU A 213 -18.67 18.76 2.32
N LYS A 214 -17.55 18.40 1.65
CA LYS A 214 -17.56 17.52 0.47
C LYS A 214 -18.06 16.10 0.77
N LEU A 215 -17.98 15.66 2.01
CA LEU A 215 -18.48 14.37 2.49
C LEU A 215 -19.91 14.44 3.04
N GLY A 216 -20.53 15.62 3.05
CA GLY A 216 -21.86 15.83 3.63
C GLY A 216 -21.91 15.58 5.14
N THR A 217 -20.83 15.92 5.86
CA THR A 217 -20.70 15.73 7.31
C THR A 217 -20.09 16.96 7.98
N THR A 218 -20.00 16.96 9.32
CA THR A 218 -19.34 18.03 10.07
C THR A 218 -17.89 17.67 10.36
N ALA A 219 -17.00 18.66 10.54
CA ALA A 219 -15.61 18.43 10.90
C ALA A 219 -15.46 17.61 12.20
N ALA A 220 -16.36 17.82 13.16
CA ALA A 220 -16.41 17.04 14.41
C ALA A 220 -16.74 15.55 14.16
N GLN A 221 -17.72 15.27 13.30
CA GLN A 221 -18.09 13.90 12.93
C GLN A 221 -16.98 13.22 12.12
N LEU A 222 -16.39 13.91 11.14
CA LEU A 222 -15.22 13.40 10.40
C LEU A 222 -14.07 13.10 11.36
N GLY A 223 -13.79 14.00 12.30
CA GLY A 223 -12.77 13.80 13.32
C GLY A 223 -13.05 12.65 14.29
N ARG A 224 -14.31 12.34 14.57
CA ARG A 224 -14.71 11.16 15.33
C ARG A 224 -14.48 9.88 14.52
N ILE A 225 -14.93 9.86 13.27
CA ILE A 225 -14.80 8.72 12.36
C ILE A 225 -13.31 8.39 12.13
N CYS A 226 -12.45 9.38 11.83
CA CYS A 226 -11.03 9.12 11.65
C CYS A 226 -10.35 8.55 12.91
N ARG A 227 -10.75 9.00 14.11
CA ARG A 227 -10.20 8.46 15.36
C ARG A 227 -10.66 7.04 15.65
N GLU A 228 -11.92 6.74 15.39
CA GLU A 228 -12.49 5.40 15.61
C GLU A 228 -11.97 4.38 14.60
N GLU A 229 -11.84 4.75 13.33
CA GLU A 229 -11.50 3.82 12.24
C GLU A 229 -9.99 3.76 11.94
N LEU A 230 -9.24 4.85 12.19
CA LEU A 230 -7.82 4.98 11.80
C LEU A 230 -6.90 5.37 12.95
N ALA A 231 -7.42 5.46 14.18
CA ALA A 231 -6.69 5.94 15.36
C ALA A 231 -5.98 7.29 15.15
N SER A 232 -6.42 8.10 14.17
CA SER A 232 -5.73 9.31 13.71
C SER A 232 -6.70 10.46 13.50
N SER A 233 -6.23 11.71 13.65
CA SER A 233 -7.06 12.87 13.32
C SER A 233 -7.10 13.12 11.81
N PRO A 234 -8.15 13.78 11.28
CA PRO A 234 -8.22 14.13 9.85
C PRO A 234 -7.00 14.96 9.41
N LEU A 235 -6.57 15.90 10.27
CA LEU A 235 -5.40 16.73 10.02
C LEU A 235 -4.10 15.90 9.98
N ALA A 236 -3.98 14.88 10.83
CA ALA A 236 -2.84 13.97 10.79
C ALA A 236 -2.80 13.20 9.46
N ILE A 237 -3.95 12.71 8.98
CA ILE A 237 -4.05 11.98 7.70
C ILE A 237 -3.69 12.88 6.51
N ILE A 238 -4.16 14.14 6.51
CA ILE A 238 -3.79 15.13 5.48
C ILE A 238 -2.29 15.37 5.49
N ASN A 239 -1.71 15.58 6.68
CA ASN A 239 -0.28 15.84 6.83
C ASN A 239 0.56 14.63 6.42
N GLU A 240 0.13 13.43 6.78
CA GLU A 240 0.81 12.18 6.41
C GLU A 240 0.84 12.02 4.89
N HIS A 241 -0.26 12.30 4.21
CA HIS A 241 -0.29 12.28 2.74
C HIS A 241 0.65 13.34 2.15
N LEU A 242 0.55 14.59 2.60
CA LEU A 242 1.37 15.68 2.09
C LEU A 242 2.87 15.46 2.33
N VAL A 243 3.27 14.96 3.50
CA VAL A 243 4.68 14.66 3.79
C VAL A 243 5.19 13.47 2.97
N ARG A 244 4.36 12.45 2.74
CA ARG A 244 4.70 11.30 1.89
C ARG A 244 4.96 11.74 0.44
N GLU A 245 4.10 12.61 -0.10
CA GLU A 245 4.28 13.20 -1.42
C GLU A 245 5.55 14.06 -1.47
N ALA A 246 5.83 14.84 -0.41
CA ALA A 246 7.07 15.61 -0.31
C ALA A 246 8.33 14.74 -0.29
N GLN A 247 8.33 13.65 0.49
CA GLN A 247 9.42 12.69 0.53
C GLN A 247 9.63 12.03 -0.85
N ARG A 248 8.55 11.69 -1.56
CA ARG A 248 8.63 11.17 -2.93
C ARG A 248 9.30 12.18 -3.86
N ASP A 249 8.84 13.41 -3.86
CA ASP A 249 9.37 14.41 -4.79
C ASP A 249 10.84 14.74 -4.46
N LEU A 250 11.23 14.80 -3.18
CA LEU A 250 12.63 15.01 -2.76
C LEU A 250 13.57 13.93 -3.29
N VAL A 251 13.12 12.68 -3.35
CA VAL A 251 14.00 11.57 -3.73
C VAL A 251 14.01 11.35 -5.25
N TYR A 252 12.86 11.45 -5.92
CA TYR A 252 12.70 10.93 -7.29
C TYR A 252 12.43 11.98 -8.36
N SER A 253 12.07 13.22 -8.00
CA SER A 253 11.66 14.21 -9.02
C SER A 253 12.83 14.89 -9.73
N GLY A 254 14.03 14.86 -9.15
CA GLY A 254 15.18 15.68 -9.59
C GLY A 254 14.97 17.19 -9.44
N MET A 255 13.85 17.63 -8.87
CA MET A 255 13.53 19.05 -8.68
C MET A 255 14.29 19.63 -7.49
N SER A 256 14.56 20.93 -7.54
CA SER A 256 15.09 21.66 -6.39
C SER A 256 14.06 21.70 -5.26
N ILE A 257 14.52 21.80 -4.01
CA ILE A 257 13.66 21.96 -2.82
C ILE A 257 12.68 23.13 -3.00
N LYS A 258 13.09 24.20 -3.69
CA LYS A 258 12.24 25.35 -4.04
C LYS A 258 11.06 24.95 -4.93
N GLN A 259 11.34 24.18 -5.99
CA GLN A 259 10.31 23.71 -6.92
C GLN A 259 9.36 22.72 -6.23
N ILE A 260 9.89 21.84 -5.39
CA ILE A 260 9.09 20.88 -4.61
C ILE A 260 8.15 21.63 -3.66
N ALA A 261 8.66 22.59 -2.89
CA ALA A 261 7.85 23.39 -1.98
C ALA A 261 6.69 24.08 -2.75
N HIS A 262 7.00 24.71 -3.89
CA HIS A 262 5.99 25.36 -4.72
C HIS A 262 4.98 24.36 -5.33
N GLY A 263 5.44 23.22 -5.83
CA GLY A 263 4.59 22.17 -6.41
C GLY A 263 3.67 21.49 -5.39
N LEU A 264 4.03 21.53 -4.11
CA LEU A 264 3.21 21.08 -2.98
C LEU A 264 2.30 22.20 -2.41
N GLY A 265 2.30 23.39 -3.03
CA GLY A 265 1.43 24.51 -2.65
C GLY A 265 1.95 25.39 -1.51
N PHE A 266 3.21 25.27 -1.12
CA PHE A 266 3.82 26.17 -0.14
C PHE A 266 4.23 27.50 -0.79
N SER A 267 3.86 28.62 -0.18
CA SER A 267 4.20 29.97 -0.64
C SER A 267 5.68 30.32 -0.46
N ASP A 268 6.34 29.70 0.53
CA ASP A 268 7.76 29.90 0.79
C ASP A 268 8.47 28.62 1.27
N ILE A 269 9.76 28.54 0.93
CA ILE A 269 10.62 27.37 1.19
C ILE A 269 10.88 27.20 2.69
N ALA A 270 10.95 28.29 3.45
CA ALA A 270 11.24 28.23 4.89
C ALA A 270 10.05 27.62 5.65
N TYR A 271 8.82 27.94 5.25
CA TYR A 271 7.61 27.34 5.80
C TYR A 271 7.51 25.86 5.45
N PHE A 272 7.77 25.49 4.18
CA PHE A 272 7.89 24.07 3.80
C PHE A 272 8.94 23.33 4.64
N SER A 273 10.12 23.91 4.82
CA SER A 273 11.21 23.27 5.58
C SER A 273 10.85 23.08 7.06
N ARG A 274 10.22 24.09 7.68
CA ARG A 274 9.71 23.97 9.06
C ARG A 274 8.61 22.93 9.16
N TYR A 275 7.67 22.93 8.21
CA TYR A 275 6.59 21.95 8.13
C TYR A 275 7.15 20.53 8.03
N PHE A 276 8.03 20.29 7.05
CA PHE A 276 8.62 18.97 6.79
C PHE A 276 9.39 18.46 8.02
N ARG A 277 10.19 19.33 8.65
CA ARG A 277 10.91 18.99 9.88
C ARG A 277 9.98 18.67 11.05
N LYS A 278 8.86 19.38 11.17
CA LYS A 278 7.85 19.09 12.17
C LYS A 278 7.22 17.70 11.98
N GLN A 279 7.03 17.26 10.73
CA GLN A 279 6.44 15.95 10.41
C GLN A 279 7.45 14.80 10.47
N THR A 280 8.70 15.03 10.08
CA THR A 280 9.71 13.96 9.88
C THR A 280 10.85 13.96 10.89
N GLY A 281 11.03 15.03 11.66
CA GLY A 281 12.16 15.24 12.57
C GLY A 281 13.43 15.79 11.91
N VAL A 282 13.53 15.76 10.58
CA VAL A 282 14.74 16.16 9.82
C VAL A 282 14.43 17.23 8.77
N THR A 283 15.45 17.92 8.25
CA THR A 283 15.23 18.91 7.19
C THR A 283 15.01 18.23 5.83
N PRO A 284 14.35 18.88 4.86
CA PRO A 284 14.20 18.33 3.50
C PRO A 284 15.55 17.98 2.86
N THR A 285 16.57 18.82 3.06
CA THR A 285 17.92 18.61 2.52
C THR A 285 18.60 17.40 3.15
N ASP A 286 18.52 17.26 4.48
CA ASP A 286 19.12 16.11 5.19
C ASP A 286 18.43 14.82 4.75
N PHE A 287 17.10 14.84 4.66
CA PHE A 287 16.31 13.70 4.19
C PHE A 287 16.70 13.30 2.76
N GLN A 288 16.77 14.26 1.83
CA GLN A 288 17.17 14.01 0.45
C GLN A 288 18.58 13.43 0.35
N THR A 289 19.53 14.03 1.08
CA THR A 289 20.93 13.60 1.08
C THR A 289 21.07 12.17 1.59
N GLU A 290 20.41 11.84 2.70
CA GLU A 290 20.46 10.50 3.29
C GLU A 290 19.78 9.46 2.41
N ALA A 291 18.63 9.81 1.82
CA ALA A 291 17.94 8.95 0.87
C ALA A 291 18.79 8.68 -0.38
N HIS A 292 19.45 9.70 -0.94
CA HIS A 292 20.34 9.55 -2.10
C HIS A 292 21.60 8.76 -1.77
N LYS A 293 22.19 8.94 -0.58
CA LYS A 293 23.30 8.08 -0.12
C LYS A 293 22.87 6.62 0.00
N THR A 294 21.69 6.38 0.57
CA THR A 294 21.14 5.03 0.69
C THR A 294 20.92 4.38 -0.68
N LEU A 295 20.48 5.17 -1.67
CA LEU A 295 20.30 4.71 -3.05
C LEU A 295 21.61 4.56 -3.85
N ALA A 296 22.66 5.34 -3.52
CA ALA A 296 23.97 5.29 -4.19
C ALA A 296 24.94 4.28 -3.57
N LEU A 297 24.66 3.79 -2.35
CA LEU A 297 25.36 2.70 -1.67
C LEU A 297 24.78 1.31 -2.03
N GLN A 298 23.90 1.26 -3.04
CA GLN A 298 23.28 0.06 -3.64
C GLN A 298 23.78 -0.13 -5.07
#